data_AF-N1VZZ8-F1
#
_entry.id   AF-N1VZZ8-F1
#
_cell.length_a   1.000
_cell.length_b   1.000
_cell.length_c   1.000
_cell.angle_alpha   90.00
_cell.angle_beta   90.00
_cell.angle_gamma   90.00
#
_symmetry.space_group_name_H-M   'P 1'
#
loop_
_entity.id
_entity.type
_entity.pdbx_description
1 polymer ?
#
loop_
_entity_poly.entity_id
_entity_poly.type
_entity_poly.pdbx_seq_one_letter_code
_entity_poly.pdbx_strand_id
1 'polypeptide(L)'
;MYSSILKTDQILFLLFFTFLMIIWKRVKYERIVVLIFSFLFSYYIFGPNFKAKFWLIDDHEIFYFLGSAVDPKGWGDFFRVLIDQTEVGLFGVSTRYRPSYYFLRLVEVFLWKDNATLWYLFRFLILVSFVYSLVLLFRYFLSTPVALAWTVTCFSFTYWSDIYSRLGPGETYVTLGVAMFILATFNWEKKVSRSLGVTILQVLSLVIMIGSKENMFLVAILPFLFLYDRSAETYKFKYYHLLYVLPILLSVVVVYAVIKALSQNPVDVNGNSAQISDRIRQIFGLMNNPLILQPTILGAVLVIVIIFRRKIVQFLATYRQILFILLFLMINIILNIVFYGGDLPQNNRYDFPTSILYILYFIIIVGFMIRFLFPRKIIKKGLFVGFVFLIFSSFGFSSYSINEIQNASRKNSKRTLALNQMIGKMQLEPKNSTGIIFVRNFTEFEPADSLLQYAKYYNLQLRLAIDVDEVKYYSSFQDGLMSYLRNLSVHGDKSKNLEPLGDLKKDKAVNCILYHFGEISFDLKKKYPFCKKIKAQLILY
;
A
#
# COMPACT_ATOMS: atom_id res chain seq x y z
N MET A 1 -11.45 -18.43 12.48
CA MET A 1 -11.78 -19.04 13.79
C MET A 1 -10.59 -18.83 14.71
N TYR A 2 -10.71 -17.97 15.71
CA TYR A 2 -9.70 -17.86 16.75
C TYR A 2 -9.87 -19.07 17.69
N SER A 3 -8.82 -19.86 17.83
CA SER A 3 -8.72 -20.84 18.92
C SER A 3 -8.92 -20.11 20.24
N SER A 4 -9.77 -20.63 21.12
CA SER A 4 -9.93 -20.10 22.49
C SER A 4 -8.65 -20.22 23.33
N ILE A 5 -7.67 -20.98 22.84
CA ILE A 5 -6.39 -21.25 23.47
C ILE A 5 -5.27 -20.55 22.69
N LEU A 6 -4.43 -19.79 23.40
CA LEU A 6 -3.23 -19.17 22.82
C LEU A 6 -2.32 -20.25 22.24
N LYS A 7 -1.84 -20.02 21.01
CA LYS A 7 -0.82 -20.86 20.38
C LYS A 7 0.54 -20.67 21.08
N THR A 8 1.46 -21.61 20.88
CA THR A 8 2.80 -21.60 21.51
C THR A 8 3.55 -20.29 21.24
N ASP A 9 3.51 -19.79 20.01
CA ASP A 9 4.15 -18.52 19.62
C ASP A 9 3.49 -17.31 20.31
N GLN A 10 2.17 -17.32 20.46
CA GLN A 10 1.42 -16.28 21.19
C GLN A 10 1.72 -16.28 22.70
N ILE A 11 1.90 -17.46 23.30
CA ILE A 11 2.32 -17.57 24.71
C ILE A 11 3.74 -17.03 24.89
N LEU A 12 4.68 -17.42 24.02
CA LEU A 12 6.05 -16.91 24.08
C LEU A 12 6.11 -15.39 23.90
N PHE A 13 5.30 -14.86 22.98
CA PHE A 13 5.13 -13.42 22.77
C PHE A 13 4.63 -12.72 24.04
N LEU A 14 3.56 -13.24 24.67
CA LEU A 14 3.02 -12.70 25.91
C LEU A 14 4.05 -12.68 27.03
N LEU A 15 4.77 -13.80 27.22
CA LEU A 15 5.79 -13.95 28.26
C LEU A 15 6.96 -12.97 28.04
N PHE A 16 7.45 -12.87 26.80
CA PHE A 16 8.53 -11.96 26.44
C PHE A 16 8.18 -10.50 26.74
N PHE A 17 7.02 -10.02 26.28
CA PHE A 17 6.62 -8.62 26.51
C PHE A 17 6.20 -8.33 27.95
N THR A 18 5.71 -9.33 28.68
CA THR A 18 5.47 -9.21 30.14
C THR A 18 6.79 -9.04 30.89
N PHE A 19 7.79 -9.84 30.57
CA PHE A 19 9.15 -9.68 31.11
C PHE A 19 9.71 -8.30 30.77
N LEU A 20 9.60 -7.89 29.50
CA LEU A 20 10.06 -6.58 29.03
C LEU A 20 9.38 -5.45 29.82
N MET A 21 8.07 -5.54 30.07
CA MET A 21 7.31 -4.58 30.87
C MET A 21 7.83 -4.42 32.30
N ILE A 22 8.29 -5.50 32.93
CA ILE A 22 8.85 -5.47 34.29
C ILE A 22 10.20 -4.75 34.31
N ILE A 23 11.09 -5.06 33.36
CA ILE A 23 12.45 -4.49 33.33
C ILE A 23 12.52 -3.09 32.73
N TRP A 24 11.53 -2.68 31.92
CA TRP A 24 11.57 -1.43 31.14
C TRP A 24 11.74 -0.18 31.99
N LYS A 25 11.28 -0.20 33.25
CA LYS A 25 11.45 0.91 34.19
C LYS A 25 12.90 1.31 34.42
N ARG A 26 13.86 0.44 34.08
CA ARG A 26 15.31 0.68 34.23
C ARG A 26 15.97 1.20 32.95
N VAL A 27 15.26 1.25 31.82
CA VAL A 27 15.81 1.66 30.52
C VAL A 27 15.89 3.19 30.43
N LYS A 28 17.10 3.75 30.45
CA LYS A 28 17.32 5.20 30.33
C LYS A 28 17.22 5.71 28.87
N TYR A 29 17.64 4.88 27.91
CA TYR A 29 17.78 5.26 26.49
C TYR A 29 16.64 4.76 25.61
N GLU A 30 15.42 5.00 26.04
CA GLU A 30 14.23 4.43 25.41
C GLU A 30 14.10 4.73 23.91
N ARG A 31 14.38 5.98 23.49
CA ARG A 31 14.30 6.39 22.07
C ARG A 31 15.24 5.59 21.19
N ILE A 32 16.46 5.36 21.68
CA ILE A 32 17.48 4.61 20.97
C ILE A 32 17.04 3.14 20.85
N VAL A 33 16.49 2.56 21.92
CA VAL A 33 15.95 1.19 21.88
C VAL A 33 14.81 1.07 20.86
N VAL A 34 13.89 2.03 20.82
CA VAL A 34 12.79 2.02 19.84
C VAL A 34 13.31 2.20 18.42
N LEU A 35 14.28 3.08 18.18
CA LEU A 35 14.90 3.26 16.87
C LEU A 35 15.64 1.99 16.40
N ILE A 36 16.43 1.37 17.27
CA ILE A 36 17.11 0.10 17.01
C ILE A 36 16.09 -0.99 16.71
N PHE A 37 15.03 -1.08 17.52
CA PHE A 37 13.93 -2.02 17.27
C PHE A 37 13.31 -1.79 15.89
N SER A 38 12.97 -0.54 15.54
CA SER A 38 12.38 -0.23 14.24
C SER A 38 13.30 -0.65 13.10
N PHE A 39 14.60 -0.35 13.19
CA PHE A 39 15.57 -0.74 12.18
C PHE A 39 15.71 -2.27 12.05
N LEU A 40 15.92 -2.97 13.16
CA LEU A 40 16.12 -4.43 13.17
C LEU A 40 14.86 -5.17 12.74
N PHE A 41 13.68 -4.73 13.20
CA PHE A 41 12.40 -5.33 12.83
C PHE A 41 12.10 -5.13 11.34
N SER A 42 12.27 -3.91 10.83
CA SER A 42 12.15 -3.64 9.39
C SER A 42 13.16 -4.45 8.58
N TYR A 43 14.40 -4.59 9.04
CA TYR A 43 15.43 -5.37 8.35
C TYR A 43 15.09 -6.86 8.35
N TYR A 44 14.54 -7.38 9.44
CA TYR A 44 14.10 -8.77 9.53
C TYR A 44 13.04 -9.09 8.47
N ILE A 45 12.00 -8.26 8.32
CA ILE A 45 10.91 -8.52 7.37
C ILE A 45 11.27 -8.15 5.92
N PHE A 46 12.00 -7.06 5.70
CA PHE A 46 12.24 -6.51 4.36
C PHE A 46 13.63 -6.84 3.80
N GLY A 47 14.61 -7.14 4.65
CA GLY A 47 16.03 -7.29 4.28
C GLY A 47 16.33 -8.13 3.03
N PRO A 48 15.62 -9.25 2.76
CA PRO A 48 15.83 -10.00 1.52
C PRO A 48 15.66 -9.18 0.23
N ASN A 49 14.84 -8.13 0.24
CA ASN A 49 14.61 -7.26 -0.92
C ASN A 49 15.83 -6.42 -1.31
N PHE A 50 16.86 -6.26 -0.47
CA PHE A 50 18.08 -5.56 -0.87
C PHE A 50 18.83 -6.25 -2.02
N LYS A 51 18.56 -7.54 -2.25
CA LYS A 51 19.09 -8.31 -3.38
C LYS A 51 18.14 -8.32 -4.59
N ALA A 52 16.93 -7.78 -4.45
CA ALA A 52 15.95 -7.76 -5.52
C ALA A 52 16.38 -6.80 -6.64
N LYS A 53 15.90 -7.10 -7.83
CA LYS A 53 15.95 -6.23 -9.01
C LYS A 53 14.52 -5.74 -9.31
N PHE A 54 14.33 -5.14 -10.47
CA PHE A 54 12.98 -4.78 -10.89
C PHE A 54 12.19 -5.99 -11.36
N TRP A 55 10.87 -5.87 -11.24
CA TRP A 55 9.89 -6.88 -11.57
C TRP A 55 9.08 -6.54 -12.84
N LEU A 56 8.48 -7.53 -13.51
CA LEU A 56 7.58 -7.24 -14.65
C LEU A 56 6.31 -6.52 -14.16
N ILE A 57 5.70 -7.06 -13.12
CA ILE A 57 4.48 -6.49 -12.51
C ILE A 57 4.89 -5.34 -11.58
N ASP A 58 4.05 -4.31 -11.46
CA ASP A 58 4.22 -3.16 -10.55
C ASP A 58 5.43 -2.22 -10.84
N ASP A 59 6.51 -2.68 -11.51
CA ASP A 59 7.71 -1.87 -11.78
C ASP A 59 7.84 -1.42 -13.25
N HIS A 60 7.00 -1.92 -14.16
CA HIS A 60 7.05 -1.55 -15.59
C HIS A 60 6.84 -0.05 -15.84
N GLU A 61 6.07 0.63 -14.99
CA GLU A 61 5.93 2.10 -15.05
C GLU A 61 7.29 2.80 -14.92
N ILE A 62 8.23 2.27 -14.13
CA ILE A 62 9.57 2.85 -13.97
C ILE A 62 10.30 2.86 -15.32
N PHE A 63 10.28 1.73 -16.03
CA PHE A 63 10.93 1.61 -17.34
C PHE A 63 10.20 2.39 -18.43
N TYR A 64 8.87 2.47 -18.34
CA TYR A 64 8.09 3.33 -19.21
C TYR A 64 8.50 4.80 -19.07
N PHE A 65 8.66 5.32 -17.84
CA PHE A 65 9.12 6.68 -17.62
C PHE A 65 10.59 6.89 -18.02
N LEU A 66 11.46 5.94 -17.68
CA LEU A 66 12.88 5.99 -18.07
C LEU A 66 13.07 5.98 -19.59
N GLY A 67 12.27 5.21 -20.32
CA GLY A 67 12.31 5.12 -21.78
C GLY A 67 11.57 6.24 -22.50
N SER A 68 10.78 7.07 -21.79
CA SER A 68 9.98 8.14 -22.38
C SER A 68 10.55 9.55 -22.17
N ALA A 69 11.52 9.73 -21.27
CA ALA A 69 12.24 10.98 -21.14
C ALA A 69 13.18 11.18 -22.35
N VAL A 70 13.09 12.34 -23.01
CA VAL A 70 13.96 12.71 -24.14
C VAL A 70 15.39 12.92 -23.64
N ASP A 71 15.51 13.51 -22.45
CA ASP A 71 16.74 13.47 -21.66
C ASP A 71 16.43 12.92 -20.26
N PRO A 72 16.67 11.62 -19.99
CA PRO A 72 16.52 11.05 -18.65
C PRO A 72 17.49 11.69 -17.62
N LYS A 73 18.40 12.58 -18.04
CA LYS A 73 19.26 13.39 -17.16
C LYS A 73 18.70 14.78 -16.85
N GLY A 74 17.67 15.25 -17.57
CA GLY A 74 17.14 16.61 -17.47
C GLY A 74 15.77 16.69 -16.78
N TRP A 75 15.62 17.60 -15.81
CA TRP A 75 14.31 17.87 -15.16
C TRP A 75 13.29 18.58 -16.08
N GLY A 76 13.70 19.02 -17.28
CA GLY A 76 12.84 19.74 -18.22
C GLY A 76 11.63 18.92 -18.69
N ASP A 77 11.76 17.59 -18.75
CA ASP A 77 10.67 16.69 -19.15
C ASP A 77 9.75 16.27 -17.99
N PHE A 78 10.09 16.60 -16.74
CA PHE A 78 9.39 16.10 -15.55
C PHE A 78 7.88 16.38 -15.61
N PHE A 79 7.49 17.63 -15.83
CA PHE A 79 6.08 18.02 -15.86
C PHE A 79 5.35 17.49 -17.09
N ARG A 80 6.06 17.38 -18.23
CA ARG A 80 5.50 16.79 -19.44
C ARG A 80 5.16 15.31 -19.19
N VAL A 81 6.09 14.53 -18.65
CA VAL A 81 5.84 13.12 -18.29
C VAL A 81 4.73 13.01 -17.24
N LEU A 82 4.76 13.86 -16.20
CA LEU A 82 3.73 13.86 -15.16
C LEU A 82 2.33 14.09 -15.74
N ILE A 83 2.16 15.07 -16.63
CA ILE A 83 0.86 15.42 -17.20
C ILE A 83 0.47 14.43 -18.29
N ASP A 84 1.33 14.20 -19.28
CA ASP A 84 0.95 13.48 -20.50
C ASP A 84 0.90 11.95 -20.33
N GLN A 85 1.58 11.40 -19.30
CA GLN A 85 1.80 9.95 -19.17
C GLN A 85 1.26 9.35 -17.88
N THR A 86 0.60 10.15 -17.04
CA THR A 86 0.06 9.65 -15.76
C THR A 86 -1.39 10.07 -15.54
N GLU A 87 -2.00 9.56 -14.47
CA GLU A 87 -3.35 9.94 -14.06
C GLU A 87 -3.52 11.45 -13.83
N VAL A 88 -2.43 12.21 -13.63
CA VAL A 88 -2.49 13.64 -13.34
C VAL A 88 -3.06 14.45 -14.51
N GLY A 89 -2.70 14.13 -15.76
CA GLY A 89 -3.31 14.77 -16.93
C GLY A 89 -4.65 14.15 -17.35
N LEU A 90 -4.99 12.97 -16.84
CA LEU A 90 -6.26 12.28 -17.11
C LEU A 90 -7.36 12.65 -16.12
N PHE A 91 -7.40 13.92 -15.72
CA PHE A 91 -8.33 14.44 -14.72
C PHE A 91 -9.79 14.25 -15.14
N GLY A 92 -10.52 13.45 -14.36
CA GLY A 92 -11.92 13.14 -14.63
C GLY A 92 -12.15 12.14 -15.76
N VAL A 93 -11.09 11.52 -16.28
CA VAL A 93 -11.14 10.45 -17.29
C VAL A 93 -10.74 9.12 -16.67
N SER A 94 -9.63 9.10 -15.93
CA SER A 94 -9.20 7.92 -15.17
C SER A 94 -10.09 7.70 -13.95
N THR A 95 -10.48 6.45 -13.70
CA THR A 95 -11.23 6.05 -12.48
C THR A 95 -10.40 6.22 -11.19
N ARG A 96 -9.11 6.56 -11.33
CA ARG A 96 -8.19 6.89 -10.24
C ARG A 96 -7.50 8.22 -10.51
N TYR A 97 -7.22 8.96 -9.44
CA TYR A 97 -6.50 10.22 -9.52
C TYR A 97 -5.50 10.37 -8.37
N ARG A 98 -4.22 10.06 -8.63
CA ARG A 98 -3.16 9.96 -7.62
C ARG A 98 -1.99 10.91 -7.87
N PRO A 99 -2.16 12.23 -7.68
CA PRO A 99 -1.15 13.22 -8.05
C PRO A 99 0.15 13.12 -7.24
N SER A 100 0.07 12.85 -5.93
CA SER A 100 1.29 12.71 -5.12
C SER A 100 2.00 11.39 -5.34
N TYR A 101 1.28 10.30 -5.66
CA TYR A 101 1.89 9.02 -6.04
C TYR A 101 2.80 9.23 -7.26
N TYR A 102 2.25 9.77 -8.36
CA TYR A 102 3.01 9.94 -9.59
C TYR A 102 4.09 11.01 -9.48
N PHE A 103 3.84 12.11 -8.76
CA PHE A 103 4.88 13.11 -8.50
C PHE A 103 6.08 12.50 -7.77
N LEU A 104 5.85 11.80 -6.65
CA LEU A 104 6.93 11.15 -5.90
C LEU A 104 7.60 10.07 -6.74
N ARG A 105 6.82 9.20 -7.41
CA ARG A 105 7.33 8.15 -8.28
C ARG A 105 8.25 8.68 -9.38
N LEU A 106 7.91 9.79 -10.01
CA LEU A 106 8.78 10.42 -11.01
C LEU A 106 10.03 11.02 -10.36
N VAL A 107 9.93 11.70 -9.21
CA VAL A 107 11.12 12.17 -8.48
C VAL A 107 12.09 11.02 -8.23
N GLU A 108 11.58 9.85 -7.85
CA GLU A 108 12.36 8.63 -7.68
C GLU A 108 13.02 8.14 -8.97
N VAL A 109 12.29 8.14 -10.10
CA VAL A 109 12.83 7.82 -11.42
C VAL A 109 14.01 8.73 -11.79
N PHE A 110 13.88 10.05 -11.58
CA PHE A 110 14.94 11.01 -11.90
C PHE A 110 16.14 10.89 -10.95
N LEU A 111 15.92 10.63 -9.67
CA LEU A 111 16.99 10.53 -8.67
C LEU A 111 17.73 9.19 -8.71
N TRP A 112 17.01 8.09 -8.86
CA TRP A 112 17.56 6.74 -8.69
C TRP A 112 17.74 5.99 -9.99
N LYS A 113 17.04 6.41 -11.05
CA LYS A 113 17.11 5.79 -12.38
C LYS A 113 16.82 4.29 -12.30
N ASP A 114 17.62 3.47 -12.98
CA ASP A 114 17.58 2.01 -12.99
C ASP A 114 18.35 1.37 -11.81
N ASN A 115 18.69 2.13 -10.77
CA ASN A 115 19.35 1.56 -9.58
C ASN A 115 18.32 0.97 -8.61
N ALA A 116 17.91 -0.28 -8.84
CA ALA A 116 16.96 -1.00 -7.99
C ALA A 116 17.33 -0.98 -6.49
N THR A 117 18.61 -0.98 -6.14
CA THR A 117 19.05 -0.95 -4.74
C THR A 117 18.62 0.34 -4.04
N LEU A 118 18.69 1.49 -4.72
CA LEU A 118 18.21 2.76 -4.17
C LEU A 118 16.70 2.78 -3.99
N TRP A 119 15.95 2.20 -4.94
CA TRP A 119 14.50 2.02 -4.82
C TRP A 119 14.13 1.22 -3.56
N TYR A 120 14.74 0.05 -3.36
CA TYR A 120 14.48 -0.77 -2.17
C TYR A 120 15.00 -0.13 -0.88
N LEU A 121 16.13 0.60 -0.93
CA LEU A 121 16.63 1.35 0.23
C LEU A 121 15.64 2.42 0.68
N PHE A 122 15.05 3.16 -0.24
CA PHE A 122 14.06 4.17 0.13
C PHE A 122 12.79 3.54 0.71
N ARG A 123 12.29 2.45 0.13
CA ARG A 123 11.15 1.68 0.69
C ARG A 123 11.47 1.15 2.10
N PHE A 124 12.70 0.70 2.34
CA PHE A 124 13.17 0.31 3.66
C PHE A 124 13.15 1.49 4.65
N LEU A 125 13.62 2.67 4.25
CA LEU A 125 13.59 3.87 5.11
C LEU A 125 12.16 4.33 5.42
N ILE A 126 11.22 4.22 4.47
CA ILE A 126 9.79 4.43 4.72
C ILE A 126 9.32 3.46 5.80
N LEU A 127 9.61 2.16 5.65
CA LEU A 127 9.19 1.13 6.59
C LEU A 127 9.77 1.37 8.00
N VAL A 128 11.05 1.70 8.12
CA VAL A 128 11.69 2.02 9.41
C VAL A 128 11.00 3.21 10.07
N SER A 129 10.76 4.27 9.29
CA SER A 129 10.07 5.48 9.77
C SER A 129 8.64 5.16 10.22
N PHE A 130 7.95 4.31 9.45
CA PHE A 130 6.59 3.88 9.75
C PHE A 130 6.52 3.04 11.03
N VAL A 131 7.38 2.03 11.19
CA VAL A 131 7.47 1.22 12.42
C VAL A 131 7.77 2.11 13.62
N TYR A 132 8.75 3.02 13.51
CA TYR A 132 9.09 3.97 14.58
C TYR A 132 7.90 4.87 14.95
N SER A 133 7.20 5.39 13.94
CA SER A 133 6.01 6.22 14.14
C SER A 133 4.84 5.45 14.78
N LEU A 134 4.63 4.17 14.45
CA LEU A 134 3.58 3.37 15.09
C LEU A 134 3.87 3.15 16.57
N VAL A 135 5.13 2.89 16.95
CA VAL A 135 5.50 2.77 18.37
C VAL A 135 5.23 4.09 19.09
N LEU A 136 5.57 5.22 18.48
CA LEU A 136 5.26 6.56 18.99
C LEU A 136 3.76 6.78 19.23
N LEU A 137 2.94 6.44 18.22
CA LEU A 137 1.49 6.56 18.30
C LEU A 137 0.91 5.68 19.41
N PHE A 138 1.30 4.41 19.49
CA PHE A 138 0.80 3.51 20.51
C PHE A 138 1.28 3.89 21.91
N ARG A 139 2.51 4.41 22.05
CA ARG A 139 3.03 4.91 23.32
C ARG A 139 2.22 6.10 23.87
N TYR A 140 1.49 6.82 23.02
CA TYR A 140 0.56 7.84 23.50
C TYR A 140 -0.52 7.25 24.42
N PHE A 141 -0.91 6.00 24.19
CA PHE A 141 -1.96 5.29 24.95
C PHE A 141 -1.40 4.22 25.90
N LEU A 142 -0.23 3.65 25.60
CA LEU A 142 0.32 2.44 26.21
C LEU A 142 1.74 2.67 26.75
N SER A 143 2.21 1.79 27.64
CA SER A 143 3.64 1.76 27.97
C SER A 143 4.44 1.23 26.77
N THR A 144 5.72 1.58 26.69
CA THR A 144 6.54 1.28 25.51
C THR A 144 6.67 -0.20 25.16
N PRO A 145 6.88 -1.12 26.12
CA PRO A 145 6.88 -2.56 25.81
C PRO A 145 5.56 -3.01 25.17
N VAL A 146 4.45 -2.47 25.66
CA VAL A 146 3.12 -2.78 25.14
C VAL A 146 2.92 -2.12 23.77
N ALA A 147 3.41 -0.90 23.56
CA ALA A 147 3.41 -0.24 22.26
C ALA A 147 4.22 -1.02 21.21
N LEU A 148 5.42 -1.51 21.58
CA LEU A 148 6.23 -2.39 20.75
C LEU A 148 5.47 -3.67 20.39
N ALA A 149 4.83 -4.32 21.37
CA ALA A 149 4.00 -5.50 21.15
C ALA A 149 2.89 -5.23 20.14
N TRP A 150 2.14 -4.13 20.30
CA TRP A 150 1.09 -3.74 19.36
C TRP A 150 1.63 -3.39 17.98
N THR A 151 2.81 -2.78 17.86
CA THR A 151 3.47 -2.58 16.57
C THR A 151 3.77 -3.93 15.90
N VAL A 152 4.29 -4.91 16.62
CA VAL A 152 4.50 -6.27 16.07
C VAL A 152 3.17 -6.94 15.68
N THR A 153 2.12 -6.79 16.50
CA THR A 153 0.77 -7.27 16.18
C THR A 153 0.23 -6.61 14.90
N CYS A 154 0.46 -5.31 14.68
CA CYS A 154 0.06 -4.67 13.43
C CYS A 154 0.71 -5.32 12.22
N PHE A 155 1.96 -5.77 12.32
CA PHE A 155 2.65 -6.49 11.25
C PHE A 155 2.31 -7.99 11.19
N SER A 156 1.39 -8.48 12.03
CA SER A 156 0.85 -9.85 11.96
C SER A 156 -0.28 -10.01 10.94
N PHE A 157 -0.62 -8.97 10.17
CA PHE A 157 -1.51 -9.09 9.02
C PHE A 157 -0.72 -9.38 7.74
N THR A 158 -1.26 -10.27 6.91
CA THR A 158 -0.57 -10.79 5.71
C THR A 158 -0.47 -9.75 4.59
N TYR A 159 -1.37 -8.76 4.55
CA TYR A 159 -1.39 -7.72 3.51
C TYR A 159 -0.11 -6.87 3.43
N TRP A 160 0.68 -6.82 4.50
CA TRP A 160 1.98 -6.12 4.47
C TRP A 160 2.96 -6.72 3.47
N SER A 161 2.80 -8.02 3.17
CA SER A 161 3.58 -8.68 2.12
C SER A 161 3.34 -8.00 0.78
N ASP A 162 2.10 -7.67 0.42
CA ASP A 162 1.79 -7.00 -0.84
C ASP A 162 2.27 -5.55 -0.90
N ILE A 163 2.33 -4.85 0.24
CA ILE A 163 2.80 -3.45 0.30
C ILE A 163 4.32 -3.38 0.21
N TYR A 164 5.04 -4.15 1.04
CA TYR A 164 6.49 -3.99 1.21
C TYR A 164 7.33 -5.03 0.47
N SER A 165 6.75 -6.08 -0.13
CA SER A 165 7.52 -6.98 -1.00
C SER A 165 7.74 -6.43 -2.41
N ARG A 166 7.06 -5.36 -2.81
CA ARG A 166 7.03 -4.81 -4.19
C ARG A 166 7.32 -3.30 -4.20
N LEU A 167 7.64 -2.70 -5.35
CA LEU A 167 7.90 -1.25 -5.43
C LEU A 167 6.68 -0.42 -5.85
N GLY A 168 5.73 -0.96 -6.62
CA GLY A 168 4.57 -0.22 -7.17
C GLY A 168 3.40 0.16 -6.24
N PRO A 169 3.11 -0.51 -5.11
CA PRO A 169 1.96 -0.16 -4.28
C PRO A 169 1.99 1.29 -3.75
N GLY A 170 0.96 2.07 -4.09
CA GLY A 170 0.80 3.45 -3.62
C GLY A 170 0.62 3.59 -2.10
N GLU A 171 0.18 2.51 -1.46
CA GLU A 171 0.10 2.37 0.00
C GLU A 171 1.44 2.65 0.68
N THR A 172 2.57 2.36 0.03
CA THR A 172 3.89 2.65 0.60
C THR A 172 4.08 4.16 0.84
N TYR A 173 3.64 5.00 -0.09
CA TYR A 173 3.69 6.45 0.09
C TYR A 173 2.69 6.95 1.13
N VAL A 174 1.53 6.29 1.25
CA VAL A 174 0.61 6.58 2.35
C VAL A 174 1.27 6.28 3.70
N THR A 175 1.99 5.16 3.84
CA THR A 175 2.73 4.88 5.10
C THR A 175 3.80 5.91 5.41
N LEU A 176 4.48 6.46 4.39
CA LEU A 176 5.39 7.61 4.56
C LEU A 176 4.65 8.84 5.09
N GLY A 177 3.52 9.20 4.47
CA GLY A 177 2.69 10.32 4.92
C GLY A 177 2.17 10.12 6.35
N VAL A 178 1.70 8.91 6.69
CA VAL A 178 1.28 8.57 8.07
C VAL A 178 2.45 8.72 9.04
N ALA A 179 3.63 8.21 8.70
CA ALA A 179 4.81 8.29 9.55
C ALA A 179 5.22 9.74 9.82
N MET A 180 5.31 10.57 8.77
CA MET A 180 5.63 11.99 8.88
C MET A 180 4.58 12.74 9.71
N PHE A 181 3.30 12.45 9.50
CA PHE A 181 2.21 13.08 10.25
C PHE A 181 2.30 12.75 11.74
N ILE A 182 2.51 11.48 12.07
CA ILE A 182 2.65 11.03 13.46
C ILE A 182 3.90 11.65 14.09
N LEU A 183 5.04 11.68 13.40
CA LEU A 183 6.28 12.28 13.93
C LEU A 183 6.14 13.78 14.19
N ALA A 184 5.44 14.50 13.30
CA ALA A 184 5.18 15.92 13.47
C ALA A 184 4.21 16.19 14.64
N THR A 185 3.22 15.32 14.81
CA THR A 185 2.13 15.50 15.78
C THR A 185 2.50 14.99 17.18
N PHE A 186 3.20 13.88 17.26
CA PHE A 186 3.54 13.16 18.48
C PHE A 186 5.04 13.25 18.71
N ASN A 187 5.48 14.33 19.37
CA ASN A 187 6.84 14.40 19.89
C ASN A 187 6.94 13.67 21.24
N TRP A 188 8.06 12.99 21.46
CA TRP A 188 8.39 12.25 22.67
C TRP A 188 8.39 13.13 23.92
N GLU A 189 8.61 14.44 23.73
CA GLU A 189 8.59 15.47 24.75
C GLU A 189 7.27 16.22 24.62
N LYS A 190 6.39 16.07 25.62
CA LYS A 190 4.97 16.48 25.65
C LYS A 190 4.68 17.98 25.40
N LYS A 191 5.66 18.77 24.94
CA LYS A 191 5.48 20.13 24.43
C LYS A 191 5.64 20.10 22.92
N VAL A 192 4.57 19.73 22.21
CA VAL A 192 4.50 19.98 20.77
C VAL A 192 4.43 21.48 20.58
N SER A 193 5.59 22.10 20.34
CA SER A 193 5.63 23.48 19.87
C SER A 193 4.94 23.49 18.51
N ARG A 194 3.74 24.05 18.46
CA ARG A 194 2.97 24.29 17.21
C ARG A 194 3.71 25.37 16.44
N SER A 195 4.83 25.01 15.81
CA SER A 195 5.68 25.89 15.01
C SER A 195 5.29 25.79 13.53
N LEU A 196 5.71 26.77 12.72
CA LEU A 196 5.53 26.74 11.27
C LEU A 196 6.07 25.44 10.65
N GLY A 197 7.25 24.99 11.08
CA GLY A 197 7.87 23.76 10.57
C GLY A 197 7.03 22.51 10.82
N VAL A 198 6.42 22.39 12.01
CA VAL A 198 5.51 21.27 12.33
C VAL A 198 4.27 21.32 11.46
N THR A 199 3.67 22.51 11.26
CA THR A 199 2.51 22.67 10.38
C THR A 199 2.83 22.36 8.92
N ILE A 200 3.98 22.81 8.40
CA ILE A 200 4.44 22.46 7.04
C ILE A 200 4.59 20.94 6.92
N LEU A 201 5.21 20.28 7.89
CA LEU A 201 5.41 18.84 7.86
C LEU A 201 4.08 18.09 7.91
N GLN A 202 3.12 18.52 8.75
CA GLN A 202 1.77 17.94 8.79
C GLN A 202 1.03 18.13 7.46
N VAL A 203 1.07 19.33 6.87
CA VAL A 203 0.44 19.62 5.57
C VAL A 203 1.04 18.76 4.47
N LEU A 204 2.37 18.68 4.39
CA LEU A 204 3.07 17.82 3.42
C LEU A 204 2.66 16.35 3.59
N SER A 205 2.59 15.88 4.83
CA SER A 205 2.17 14.51 5.15
C SER A 205 0.76 14.20 4.65
N LEU A 206 -0.18 15.12 4.87
CA LEU A 206 -1.57 15.00 4.42
C LEU A 206 -1.67 15.01 2.90
N VAL A 207 -0.94 15.91 2.23
CA VAL A 207 -0.85 15.97 0.77
C VAL A 207 -0.37 14.63 0.21
N ILE A 208 0.71 14.06 0.79
CA ILE A 208 1.23 12.76 0.38
C ILE A 208 0.18 11.66 0.56
N MET A 209 -0.50 11.57 1.70
CA MET A 209 -1.52 10.53 1.91
C MET A 209 -2.68 10.65 0.91
N ILE A 210 -3.27 11.84 0.79
CA ILE A 210 -4.45 12.11 -0.06
C ILE A 210 -4.10 11.90 -1.53
N GLY A 211 -2.97 12.45 -1.99
CA GLY A 211 -2.57 12.33 -3.38
C GLY A 211 -1.95 10.99 -3.75
N SER A 212 -1.68 10.10 -2.79
CA SER A 212 -1.17 8.75 -3.10
C SER A 212 -2.28 7.72 -3.29
N LYS A 213 -3.41 7.92 -2.59
CA LYS A 213 -4.56 7.01 -2.59
C LYS A 213 -5.86 7.79 -2.40
N GLU A 214 -6.79 7.58 -3.32
CA GLU A 214 -8.07 8.26 -3.42
C GLU A 214 -8.98 8.06 -2.20
N ASN A 215 -8.92 6.91 -1.52
CA ASN A 215 -9.66 6.61 -0.29
C ASN A 215 -9.06 7.30 0.97
N MET A 216 -7.96 8.04 0.84
CA MET A 216 -7.35 8.81 1.95
C MET A 216 -7.92 10.22 2.08
N PHE A 217 -8.87 10.63 1.25
CA PHE A 217 -9.39 12.01 1.21
C PHE A 217 -9.83 12.53 2.60
N LEU A 218 -10.41 11.67 3.44
CA LEU A 218 -10.87 12.06 4.79
C LEU A 218 -9.75 12.46 5.75
N VAL A 219 -8.50 12.06 5.52
CA VAL A 219 -7.40 12.46 6.41
C VAL A 219 -7.21 13.98 6.43
N ALA A 220 -7.72 14.71 5.44
CA ALA A 220 -7.77 16.17 5.41
C ALA A 220 -8.47 16.79 6.64
N ILE A 221 -9.32 16.03 7.34
CA ILE A 221 -10.04 16.48 8.54
C ILE A 221 -9.16 16.40 9.80
N LEU A 222 -8.08 15.59 9.79
CA LEU A 222 -7.22 15.35 10.95
C LEU A 222 -6.71 16.64 11.62
N PRO A 223 -6.22 17.66 10.91
CA PRO A 223 -5.78 18.91 11.53
C PRO A 223 -6.81 19.52 12.47
N PHE A 224 -8.09 19.55 12.08
CA PHE A 224 -9.15 20.15 12.88
C PHE A 224 -9.35 19.44 14.23
N LEU A 225 -9.10 18.13 14.28
CA LEU A 225 -9.11 17.36 15.53
C LEU A 225 -8.05 17.87 16.52
N PHE A 226 -6.88 18.30 16.03
CA PHE A 226 -5.76 18.76 16.84
C PHE A 226 -5.77 20.28 17.10
N LEU A 227 -6.35 21.08 16.20
CA LEU A 227 -6.53 22.52 16.41
C LEU A 227 -7.54 22.76 17.54
N TYR A 228 -8.57 21.92 17.67
CA TYR A 228 -9.62 22.01 18.69
C TYR A 228 -9.23 21.39 20.05
N ASP A 229 -7.97 21.61 20.47
CA ASP A 229 -7.54 21.15 21.79
C ASP A 229 -7.96 22.11 22.92
N ARG A 230 -9.06 21.80 23.64
CA ARG A 230 -9.56 22.65 24.74
C ARG A 230 -8.63 22.70 25.93
N SER A 231 -7.75 21.71 26.10
CA SER A 231 -6.81 21.70 27.22
C SER A 231 -5.78 22.84 27.13
N ALA A 232 -5.64 23.41 25.93
CA ALA A 232 -4.96 24.67 25.71
C ALA A 232 -6.00 25.81 25.63
N GLU A 233 -6.52 26.26 26.77
CA GLU A 233 -7.30 27.52 26.88
C GLU A 233 -6.53 28.74 26.33
N THR A 234 -5.24 28.57 26.02
CA THR A 234 -4.32 29.55 25.42
C THR A 234 -4.14 29.40 23.92
N TYR A 235 -4.85 28.49 23.24
CA TYR A 235 -4.65 28.26 21.82
C TYR A 235 -5.08 29.48 20.99
N LYS A 236 -4.09 30.19 20.44
CA LYS A 236 -4.29 31.27 19.48
C LYS A 236 -4.09 30.72 18.08
N PHE A 237 -5.12 30.88 17.25
CA PHE A 237 -4.99 30.65 15.81
C PHE A 237 -3.85 31.54 15.29
N LYS A 238 -2.92 30.96 14.53
CA LYS A 238 -1.82 31.67 13.89
C LYS A 238 -1.95 31.56 12.37
N TYR A 239 -1.42 32.54 11.65
CA TYR A 239 -1.57 32.65 10.19
C TYR A 239 -1.14 31.39 9.44
N TYR A 240 -0.10 30.67 9.90
CA TYR A 240 0.37 29.47 9.23
C TYR A 240 -0.59 28.26 9.33
N HIS A 241 -1.62 28.30 10.18
CA HIS A 241 -2.67 27.28 10.13
C HIS A 241 -3.54 27.40 8.87
N LEU A 242 -3.49 28.53 8.15
CA LEU A 242 -4.11 28.65 6.83
C LEU A 242 -3.52 27.65 5.83
N LEU A 243 -2.30 27.12 6.06
CA LEU A 243 -1.72 26.07 5.23
C LEU A 243 -2.54 24.77 5.22
N TYR A 244 -3.38 24.52 6.24
CA TYR A 244 -4.29 23.36 6.24
C TYR A 244 -5.41 23.42 5.20
N VAL A 245 -5.62 24.58 4.57
CA VAL A 245 -6.54 24.68 3.42
C VAL A 245 -6.04 23.85 2.24
N LEU A 246 -4.72 23.73 2.06
CA LEU A 246 -4.13 23.00 0.93
C LEU A 246 -4.56 21.52 0.85
N PRO A 247 -4.41 20.67 1.90
CA PRO A 247 -4.86 19.28 1.84
C PRO A 247 -6.37 19.14 1.66
N ILE A 248 -7.17 20.10 2.15
CA ILE A 248 -8.62 20.11 1.93
C ILE A 248 -8.94 20.35 0.46
N LEU A 249 -8.31 21.36 -0.15
CA LEU A 249 -8.47 21.64 -1.58
C LEU A 249 -8.04 20.42 -2.42
N LEU A 250 -6.90 19.81 -2.10
CA LEU A 250 -6.45 18.60 -2.77
C LEU A 250 -7.45 17.45 -2.63
N SER A 251 -8.01 17.24 -1.43
CA SER A 251 -9.06 16.24 -1.20
C SER A 251 -10.28 16.48 -2.07
N VAL A 252 -10.72 17.74 -2.22
CA VAL A 252 -11.85 18.10 -3.10
C VAL A 252 -11.52 17.79 -4.56
N VAL A 253 -10.31 18.15 -5.02
CA VAL A 253 -9.85 17.87 -6.39
C VAL A 253 -9.83 16.37 -6.68
N VAL A 254 -9.27 15.55 -5.77
CA VAL A 254 -9.21 14.08 -5.93
C VAL A 254 -10.61 13.47 -5.99
N VAL A 255 -11.49 13.84 -5.05
CA VAL A 255 -12.87 13.32 -5.00
C VAL A 255 -13.63 13.73 -6.26
N TYR A 256 -13.52 14.98 -6.69
CA TYR A 256 -14.20 15.47 -7.89
C TYR A 256 -13.68 14.79 -9.17
N ALA A 257 -12.37 14.57 -9.30
CA ALA A 257 -11.80 13.82 -10.42
C ALA A 257 -12.39 12.41 -10.53
N VAL A 258 -12.44 11.68 -9.40
CA VAL A 258 -12.98 10.32 -9.36
C VAL A 258 -14.48 10.31 -9.65
N ILE A 259 -15.26 11.21 -9.05
CA ILE A 259 -16.72 11.32 -9.32
C ILE A 259 -16.98 11.61 -10.79
N LYS A 260 -16.21 12.53 -11.39
CA LYS A 260 -16.36 12.87 -12.81
C LYS A 260 -16.08 11.65 -13.70
N ALA A 261 -15.01 10.90 -13.43
CA ALA A 261 -14.68 9.70 -14.20
C ALA A 261 -15.76 8.60 -14.06
N LEU A 262 -16.25 8.35 -12.84
CA LEU A 262 -17.29 7.35 -12.57
C LEU A 262 -18.66 7.74 -13.13
N SER A 263 -18.92 9.04 -13.32
CA SER A 263 -20.13 9.53 -14.00
C SER A 263 -20.16 9.18 -15.49
N GLN A 264 -18.98 9.03 -16.10
CA GLN A 264 -18.83 8.67 -17.51
C GLN A 264 -18.76 7.16 -17.70
N ASN A 265 -18.14 6.45 -16.76
CA ASN A 265 -18.01 4.99 -16.75
C ASN A 265 -18.47 4.46 -15.38
N PRO A 266 -19.67 3.86 -15.27
CA PRO A 266 -20.25 3.45 -13.98
C PRO A 266 -19.61 2.17 -13.41
N VAL A 267 -18.35 1.92 -13.74
CA VAL A 267 -17.56 0.76 -13.31
C VAL A 267 -16.30 1.27 -12.65
N ASP A 268 -16.00 0.79 -11.44
CA ASP A 268 -14.80 1.17 -10.70
C ASP A 268 -13.54 0.47 -11.26
N VAL A 269 -12.37 0.80 -10.70
CA VAL A 269 -11.08 0.21 -11.12
C VAL A 269 -11.01 -1.32 -10.95
N ASN A 270 -11.90 -1.91 -10.13
CA ASN A 270 -11.94 -3.35 -9.90
C ASN A 270 -12.99 -4.05 -10.78
N GLY A 271 -13.69 -3.32 -11.66
CA GLY A 271 -14.76 -3.88 -12.47
C GLY A 271 -16.11 -3.96 -11.76
N ASN A 272 -16.24 -3.40 -10.55
CA ASN A 272 -17.50 -3.40 -9.80
C ASN A 272 -18.36 -2.19 -10.16
N SER A 273 -19.68 -2.31 -9.98
CA SER A 273 -20.59 -1.17 -10.16
C SER A 273 -20.20 0.00 -9.25
N ALA A 274 -20.09 1.19 -9.83
CA ALA A 274 -19.86 2.44 -9.11
C ALA A 274 -21.17 3.21 -8.82
N GLN A 275 -22.33 2.63 -9.13
CA GLN A 275 -23.60 3.29 -8.89
C GLN A 275 -23.86 3.50 -7.40
N ILE A 276 -24.38 4.68 -7.05
CA ILE A 276 -24.65 5.07 -5.66
C ILE A 276 -25.65 4.09 -4.99
N SER A 277 -26.66 3.62 -5.73
CA SER A 277 -27.63 2.63 -5.24
C SER A 277 -26.97 1.33 -4.78
N ASP A 278 -26.01 0.81 -5.55
CA ASP A 278 -25.31 -0.42 -5.23
C ASP A 278 -24.40 -0.23 -4.01
N ARG A 279 -23.72 0.92 -3.92
CA ARG A 279 -22.90 1.29 -2.76
C ARG A 279 -23.72 1.49 -1.49
N ILE A 280 -24.93 2.06 -1.59
CA ILE A 280 -25.86 2.17 -0.47
C ILE A 280 -26.35 0.78 -0.04
N ARG A 281 -26.67 -0.12 -0.97
CA ARG A 281 -27.06 -1.50 -0.65
C ARG A 281 -25.94 -2.23 0.11
N GLN A 282 -24.69 -2.01 -0.27
CA GLN A 282 -23.53 -2.56 0.45
C GLN A 282 -23.47 -2.04 1.89
N ILE A 283 -23.80 -0.77 2.15
CA ILE A 283 -23.85 -0.20 3.51
C ILE A 283 -24.79 -0.99 4.42
N PHE A 284 -25.95 -1.43 3.93
CA PHE A 284 -26.87 -2.24 4.73
C PHE A 284 -26.33 -3.66 5.00
N GLY A 285 -25.56 -4.23 4.06
CA GLY A 285 -24.88 -5.52 4.25
C GLY A 285 -23.74 -5.47 5.27
N LEU A 286 -23.24 -4.28 5.62
CA LEU A 286 -22.11 -4.09 6.52
C LEU A 286 -22.33 -4.58 7.95
N MET A 287 -23.58 -4.70 8.40
CA MET A 287 -23.84 -5.18 9.77
C MET A 287 -23.36 -6.61 10.01
N ASN A 288 -23.22 -7.40 8.93
CA ASN A 288 -22.68 -8.76 8.99
C ASN A 288 -21.15 -8.79 8.94
N ASN A 289 -20.49 -7.66 8.65
CA ASN A 289 -19.04 -7.59 8.56
C ASN A 289 -18.43 -7.51 9.97
N PRO A 290 -17.56 -8.45 10.38
CA PRO A 290 -16.97 -8.46 11.73
C PRO A 290 -16.15 -7.19 12.03
N LEU A 291 -15.56 -6.54 11.02
CA LEU A 291 -14.82 -5.29 11.18
C LEU A 291 -15.70 -4.12 11.60
N ILE A 292 -17.01 -4.18 11.37
CA ILE A 292 -17.97 -3.13 11.77
C ILE A 292 -18.76 -3.57 12.99
N LEU A 293 -19.18 -4.83 13.03
CA LEU A 293 -19.97 -5.37 14.13
C LEU A 293 -19.20 -5.29 15.45
N GLN A 294 -17.93 -5.69 15.49
CA GLN A 294 -17.15 -5.70 16.73
C GLN A 294 -16.92 -4.28 17.29
N PRO A 295 -16.47 -3.29 16.51
CA PRO A 295 -16.35 -1.91 17.00
C PRO A 295 -17.69 -1.33 17.45
N THR A 296 -18.77 -1.62 16.74
CA THR A 296 -20.12 -1.15 17.09
C THR A 296 -20.58 -1.73 18.43
N ILE A 297 -20.38 -3.04 18.66
CA ILE A 297 -20.69 -3.69 19.94
C ILE A 297 -19.87 -3.07 21.07
N LEU A 298 -18.55 -2.91 20.88
CA LEU A 298 -17.69 -2.28 21.89
C LEU A 298 -18.12 -0.82 22.17
N GLY A 299 -18.49 -0.08 21.13
CA GLY A 299 -19.10 1.25 21.18
C GLY A 299 -20.33 1.28 22.06
N ALA A 300 -21.29 0.40 21.78
CA ALA A 300 -22.54 0.29 22.51
C ALA A 300 -22.30 -0.06 23.99
N VAL A 301 -21.42 -1.02 24.28
CA VAL A 301 -21.06 -1.40 25.66
C VAL A 301 -20.45 -0.21 26.41
N LEU A 302 -19.54 0.55 25.78
CA LEU A 302 -18.97 1.75 26.40
C LEU A 302 -20.06 2.78 26.74
N VAL A 303 -20.98 3.04 25.80
CA VAL A 303 -22.12 3.96 26.02
C VAL A 303 -22.98 3.50 27.20
N ILE A 304 -23.33 2.21 27.25
CA ILE A 304 -24.10 1.62 28.36
C ILE A 304 -23.38 1.85 29.70
N VAL A 305 -22.08 1.56 29.78
CA VAL A 305 -21.27 1.77 30.99
C VAL A 305 -21.28 3.25 31.43
N ILE A 306 -21.22 4.19 30.48
CA ILE A 306 -21.27 5.64 30.77
C ILE A 306 -22.64 6.05 31.32
N ILE A 307 -23.73 5.54 30.73
CA ILE A 307 -25.11 5.82 31.15
C ILE A 307 -25.34 5.32 32.58
N PHE A 308 -24.94 4.08 32.89
CA PHE A 308 -25.07 3.51 34.24
C PHE A 308 -24.31 4.30 35.31
N ARG A 309 -23.19 4.93 34.95
CA ARG A 309 -22.41 5.79 35.86
C ARG A 309 -23.01 7.20 36.03
N ARG A 310 -24.15 7.51 35.40
CA ARG A 310 -24.87 8.81 35.43
C ARG A 310 -23.99 10.04 35.17
N LYS A 311 -22.98 9.90 34.31
CA LYS A 311 -22.00 10.97 34.04
C LYS A 311 -21.90 11.37 32.56
N ILE A 312 -22.93 11.11 31.76
CA ILE A 312 -22.84 11.28 30.30
C ILE A 312 -22.50 12.71 29.88
N VAL A 313 -23.10 13.74 30.48
CA VAL A 313 -22.83 15.14 30.13
C VAL A 313 -21.38 15.53 30.46
N GLN A 314 -20.93 15.23 31.68
CA GLN A 314 -19.55 15.46 32.10
C GLN A 314 -18.55 14.65 31.26
N PHE A 315 -18.93 13.42 30.89
CA PHE A 315 -18.14 12.54 30.04
C PHE A 315 -17.95 13.13 28.64
N LEU A 316 -19.05 13.49 27.97
CA LEU A 316 -19.02 14.11 26.65
C LEU A 316 -18.18 15.39 26.67
N ALA A 317 -18.33 16.23 27.70
CA ALA A 317 -17.54 17.45 27.86
C ALA A 317 -16.04 17.17 28.06
N THR A 318 -15.70 16.17 28.89
CA THR A 318 -14.30 15.82 29.25
C THR A 318 -13.58 15.11 28.11
N TYR A 319 -14.27 14.24 27.37
CA TYR A 319 -13.65 13.32 26.39
C TYR A 319 -14.07 13.59 24.95
N ARG A 320 -14.65 14.76 24.65
CA ARG A 320 -15.10 15.15 23.31
C ARG A 320 -14.11 14.82 22.19
N GLN A 321 -12.83 15.13 22.37
CA GLN A 321 -11.80 14.91 21.34
C GLN A 321 -11.63 13.43 21.03
N ILE A 322 -11.65 12.60 22.05
CA ILE A 322 -11.48 11.16 21.85
C ILE A 322 -12.72 10.56 21.21
N LEU A 323 -13.91 11.07 21.53
CA LEU A 323 -15.13 10.71 20.81
C LEU A 323 -15.08 11.13 19.34
N PHE A 324 -14.57 12.33 19.05
CA PHE A 324 -14.33 12.76 17.66
C PHE A 324 -13.30 11.87 16.95
N ILE A 325 -12.22 11.46 17.62
CA ILE A 325 -11.25 10.50 17.06
C ILE A 325 -11.92 9.15 16.79
N LEU A 326 -12.68 8.59 17.74
CA LEU A 326 -13.39 7.33 17.55
C LEU A 326 -14.41 7.40 16.40
N LEU A 327 -15.14 8.51 16.29
CA LEU A 327 -16.06 8.77 15.19
C LEU A 327 -15.31 8.86 13.86
N PHE A 328 -14.21 9.61 13.82
CA PHE A 328 -13.35 9.71 12.64
C PHE A 328 -12.83 8.34 12.20
N LEU A 329 -12.31 7.52 13.12
CA LEU A 329 -11.84 6.17 12.83
C LEU A 329 -12.96 5.29 12.27
N MET A 330 -14.15 5.31 12.89
CA MET A 330 -15.30 4.53 12.44
C MET A 330 -15.76 4.95 11.03
N ILE A 331 -15.88 6.25 10.77
CA ILE A 331 -16.27 6.78 9.45
C ILE A 331 -15.26 6.33 8.38
N ASN A 332 -13.95 6.41 8.67
CA ASN A 332 -12.92 5.96 7.74
C ASN A 332 -13.01 4.46 7.47
N ILE A 333 -13.24 3.63 8.50
CA ILE A 333 -13.41 2.17 8.33
C ILE A 333 -14.61 1.89 7.41
N ILE A 334 -15.76 2.50 7.68
CA ILE A 334 -16.99 2.31 6.88
C ILE A 334 -16.75 2.73 5.42
N LEU A 335 -16.15 3.90 5.19
CA LEU A 335 -15.93 4.39 3.84
C LEU A 335 -14.94 3.55 3.06
N ASN A 336 -13.89 3.02 3.69
CA ASN A 336 -12.99 2.08 3.02
C ASN A 336 -13.72 0.80 2.62
N ILE A 337 -14.60 0.27 3.49
CA ILE A 337 -15.37 -0.93 3.15
C ILE A 337 -16.31 -0.66 1.97
N VAL A 338 -16.99 0.49 1.94
CA VAL A 338 -17.85 0.89 0.81
C VAL A 338 -17.03 1.10 -0.46
N PHE A 339 -15.85 1.73 -0.35
CA PHE A 339 -14.96 1.98 -1.49
C PHE A 339 -14.54 0.67 -2.17
N TYR A 340 -14.21 -0.35 -1.38
CA TYR A 340 -13.83 -1.69 -1.86
C TYR A 340 -15.00 -2.68 -2.01
N GLY A 341 -16.22 -2.18 -2.19
CA GLY A 341 -17.35 -3.02 -2.58
C GLY A 341 -17.95 -3.89 -1.48
N GLY A 342 -17.56 -3.69 -0.22
CA GLY A 342 -17.97 -4.51 0.93
C GLY A 342 -16.99 -5.62 1.30
N ASP A 343 -15.97 -5.88 0.47
CA ASP A 343 -15.16 -7.11 0.53
C ASP A 343 -13.97 -7.07 1.50
N LEU A 344 -13.89 -6.10 2.41
CA LEU A 344 -12.82 -6.05 3.40
C LEU A 344 -13.10 -6.95 4.61
N PRO A 345 -12.11 -7.69 5.15
CA PRO A 345 -10.72 -7.75 4.69
C PRO A 345 -10.54 -8.72 3.51
N GLN A 346 -9.66 -8.37 2.56
CA GLN A 346 -9.31 -9.15 1.38
C GLN A 346 -7.99 -9.92 1.55
N ASN A 347 -7.27 -9.74 2.67
CA ASN A 347 -5.91 -10.25 2.90
C ASN A 347 -4.88 -9.79 1.85
N ASN A 348 -5.10 -8.60 1.27
CA ASN A 348 -4.21 -7.96 0.30
C ASN A 348 -3.99 -6.49 0.69
N ARG A 349 -3.16 -5.77 -0.07
CA ARG A 349 -2.81 -4.36 0.23
C ARG A 349 -3.99 -3.41 0.50
N TYR A 350 -5.19 -3.70 0.02
CA TYR A 350 -6.38 -2.85 0.21
C TYR A 350 -6.97 -2.89 1.63
N ASP A 351 -6.53 -3.83 2.47
CA ASP A 351 -6.87 -3.84 3.90
C ASP A 351 -6.23 -2.67 4.66
N PHE A 352 -5.19 -2.06 4.09
CA PHE A 352 -4.60 -0.83 4.59
C PHE A 352 -5.36 0.40 4.05
N PRO A 353 -5.78 1.35 4.93
CA PRO A 353 -5.38 1.53 6.32
C PRO A 353 -6.38 0.94 7.32
N THR A 354 -7.50 0.40 6.84
CA THR A 354 -8.65 -0.06 7.63
C THR A 354 -8.26 -0.93 8.83
N SER A 355 -7.39 -1.92 8.64
CA SER A 355 -6.96 -2.81 9.72
C SER A 355 -6.19 -2.09 10.83
N ILE A 356 -5.39 -1.06 10.51
CA ILE A 356 -4.68 -0.26 11.52
C ILE A 356 -5.66 0.67 12.24
N LEU A 357 -6.58 1.30 11.50
CA LEU A 357 -7.61 2.16 12.10
C LEU A 357 -8.49 1.35 13.06
N TYR A 358 -8.80 0.11 12.71
CA TYR A 358 -9.50 -0.84 13.57
C TYR A 358 -8.71 -1.14 14.85
N ILE A 359 -7.39 -1.42 14.75
CA ILE A 359 -6.53 -1.61 15.93
C ILE A 359 -6.53 -0.36 16.82
N LEU A 360 -6.39 0.83 16.23
CA LEU A 360 -6.40 2.08 16.98
C LEU A 360 -7.74 2.30 17.68
N TYR A 361 -8.85 2.04 16.99
CA TYR A 361 -10.19 2.10 17.56
C TYR A 361 -10.30 1.15 18.77
N PHE A 362 -9.85 -0.09 18.60
CA PHE A 362 -9.85 -1.12 19.65
C PHE A 362 -9.02 -0.69 20.87
N ILE A 363 -7.80 -0.20 20.67
CA ILE A 363 -6.92 0.26 21.76
C ILE A 363 -7.58 1.39 22.55
N ILE A 364 -8.13 2.39 21.84
CA ILE A 364 -8.78 3.54 22.49
C ILE A 364 -10.00 3.06 23.27
N ILE A 365 -10.91 2.30 22.65
CA ILE A 365 -12.17 1.92 23.28
C ILE A 365 -11.98 1.02 24.50
N VAL A 366 -11.10 0.02 24.40
CA VAL A 366 -10.76 -0.86 25.52
C VAL A 366 -10.07 -0.07 26.64
N GLY A 367 -9.18 0.85 26.29
CA GLY A 367 -8.53 1.73 27.26
C GLY A 367 -9.55 2.56 28.05
N PHE A 368 -10.59 3.05 27.38
CA PHE A 368 -11.72 3.73 28.00
C PHE A 368 -12.53 2.80 28.91
N MET A 369 -12.90 1.62 28.43
CA MET A 369 -13.64 0.63 29.22
C MET A 369 -12.89 0.26 30.50
N ILE A 370 -11.58 -0.04 30.42
CA ILE A 370 -10.76 -0.33 31.59
C ILE A 370 -10.76 0.85 32.57
N ARG A 371 -10.67 2.09 32.06
CA ARG A 371 -10.68 3.29 32.90
C ARG A 371 -12.00 3.50 33.67
N PHE A 372 -13.12 3.00 33.14
CA PHE A 372 -14.44 3.12 33.77
C PHE A 372 -14.84 1.93 34.64
N LEU A 373 -14.42 0.73 34.25
CA LEU A 373 -14.75 -0.50 34.98
C LEU A 373 -13.90 -0.63 36.24
N PHE A 374 -12.64 -0.21 36.20
CA PHE A 374 -11.71 -0.44 37.31
C PHE A 374 -11.44 0.81 38.17
N PRO A 375 -11.21 0.66 39.48
CA PRO A 375 -10.81 1.76 40.36
C PRO A 375 -9.52 2.46 39.91
N ARG A 376 -9.46 3.78 40.07
CA ARG A 376 -8.28 4.61 39.73
C ARG A 376 -6.98 4.10 40.36
N LYS A 377 -7.02 3.50 41.56
CA LYS A 377 -5.84 2.93 42.23
C LYS A 377 -5.20 1.78 41.43
N ILE A 378 -6.01 0.94 40.79
CA ILE A 378 -5.54 -0.17 39.96
C ILE A 378 -4.96 0.37 38.64
N ILE A 379 -5.65 1.31 38.01
CA ILE A 379 -5.22 1.94 36.76
C ILE A 379 -3.91 2.72 36.94
N LYS A 380 -3.75 3.45 38.06
CA LYS A 380 -2.52 4.20 38.38
C LYS A 380 -1.28 3.33 38.42
N LYS A 381 -1.39 2.02 38.69
CA LYS A 381 -0.24 1.12 38.68
C LYS A 381 0.29 0.85 37.26
N GLY A 382 -0.47 1.15 36.21
CA GLY A 382 -0.09 1.02 34.78
C GLY A 382 0.10 -0.43 34.30
N LEU A 383 0.67 -1.29 35.14
CA LEU A 383 0.96 -2.70 34.87
C LEU A 383 -0.29 -3.51 34.54
N PHE A 384 -1.40 -3.31 35.26
CA PHE A 384 -2.65 -4.04 34.97
C PHE A 384 -3.19 -3.71 33.58
N VAL A 385 -3.26 -2.41 33.24
CA VAL A 385 -3.72 -1.95 31.93
C VAL A 385 -2.78 -2.48 30.84
N GLY A 386 -1.47 -2.38 31.05
CA GLY A 386 -0.46 -2.93 30.14
C GLY A 386 -0.63 -4.44 29.91
N PHE A 387 -0.83 -5.21 30.97
CA PHE A 387 -1.02 -6.67 30.89
C PHE A 387 -2.28 -7.05 30.12
N VAL A 388 -3.42 -6.36 30.35
CA VAL A 388 -4.65 -6.59 29.57
C VAL A 388 -4.41 -6.34 28.08
N PHE A 389 -3.72 -5.25 27.73
CA PHE A 389 -3.37 -4.97 26.34
C PHE A 389 -2.38 -5.97 25.75
N LEU A 390 -1.46 -6.52 26.53
CA LEU A 390 -0.58 -7.59 26.08
C LEU A 390 -1.33 -8.88 25.77
N ILE A 391 -2.33 -9.24 26.58
CA ILE A 391 -3.18 -10.40 26.28
C ILE A 391 -3.86 -10.22 24.91
N PHE A 392 -4.51 -9.08 24.68
CA PHE A 392 -5.16 -8.81 23.39
C PHE A 392 -4.18 -8.79 22.22
N SER A 393 -3.02 -8.14 22.39
CA SER A 393 -1.95 -8.12 21.38
C SER A 393 -1.45 -9.54 21.07
N SER A 394 -1.38 -10.42 22.07
CA SER A 394 -0.95 -11.82 21.91
C SER A 394 -1.97 -12.65 21.12
N PHE A 395 -3.28 -12.42 21.31
CA PHE A 395 -4.31 -13.06 20.49
C PHE A 395 -4.29 -12.61 19.04
N GLY A 396 -3.97 -11.33 18.79
CA GLY A 396 -3.81 -10.78 17.44
C GLY A 396 -2.47 -11.11 16.78
N PHE A 397 -1.48 -11.56 17.56
CA PHE A 397 -0.15 -11.91 17.05
C PHE A 397 -0.17 -13.21 16.26
N SER A 398 0.55 -13.22 15.13
CA SER A 398 0.76 -14.37 14.27
C SER A 398 2.19 -14.37 13.73
N SER A 399 3.03 -15.26 14.28
CA SER A 399 4.40 -15.42 13.78
C SER A 399 4.44 -15.89 12.32
N TYR A 400 3.44 -16.69 11.91
CA TYR A 400 3.25 -17.15 10.53
C TYR A 400 3.15 -15.97 9.57
N SER A 401 2.32 -14.96 9.89
CA SER A 401 2.10 -13.82 9.00
C SER A 401 3.34 -12.93 8.85
N ILE A 402 4.09 -12.74 9.94
CA ILE A 402 5.36 -11.98 9.88
C ILE A 402 6.38 -12.73 9.00
N ASN A 403 6.45 -14.05 9.14
CA ASN A 403 7.29 -14.89 8.30
C ASN A 403 6.82 -14.89 6.84
N GLU A 404 5.51 -14.73 6.58
CA GLU A 404 4.96 -14.58 5.24
C GLU A 404 5.47 -13.29 4.56
N ILE A 405 5.55 -12.17 5.27
CA ILE A 405 6.15 -10.92 4.74
C ILE A 405 7.61 -11.18 4.33
N GLN A 406 8.40 -11.80 5.22
CA GLN A 406 9.79 -12.12 4.92
C GLN A 406 9.91 -13.10 3.73
N ASN A 407 9.05 -14.12 3.68
CA ASN A 407 9.01 -15.08 2.58
C ASN A 407 8.61 -14.40 1.26
N ALA A 408 7.69 -13.45 1.28
CA ALA A 408 7.32 -12.65 0.12
C ALA A 408 8.51 -11.80 -0.38
N SER A 409 9.26 -11.15 0.52
CA SER A 409 10.50 -10.45 0.15
C SER A 409 11.56 -11.40 -0.45
N ARG A 410 11.71 -12.62 0.09
CA ARG A 410 12.62 -13.63 -0.48
C ARG A 410 12.16 -14.09 -1.87
N LYS A 411 10.85 -14.36 -2.04
CA LYS A 411 10.27 -14.73 -3.34
C LYS A 411 10.45 -13.61 -4.36
N ASN A 412 10.17 -12.37 -3.97
CA ASN A 412 10.37 -11.21 -4.82
C ASN A 412 11.84 -11.06 -5.26
N SER A 413 12.80 -11.16 -4.33
CA SER A 413 14.22 -11.12 -4.68
C SER A 413 14.62 -12.22 -5.66
N LYS A 414 14.19 -13.47 -5.44
CA LYS A 414 14.50 -14.58 -6.36
C LYS A 414 13.90 -14.34 -7.74
N ARG A 415 12.63 -13.94 -7.80
CA ARG A 415 11.87 -13.74 -9.03
C ARG A 415 12.45 -12.61 -9.88
N THR A 416 12.75 -11.47 -9.25
CA THR A 416 13.37 -10.31 -9.91
C THR A 416 14.79 -10.59 -10.41
N LEU A 417 15.59 -11.36 -9.67
CA LEU A 417 16.91 -11.80 -10.13
C LEU A 417 16.81 -12.73 -11.35
N ALA A 418 15.85 -13.66 -11.36
CA ALA A 418 15.60 -14.53 -12.49
C ALA A 418 15.20 -13.74 -13.74
N LEU A 419 14.34 -12.73 -13.59
CA LEU A 419 13.99 -11.81 -14.68
C LEU A 419 15.20 -11.03 -15.19
N ASN A 420 15.99 -10.45 -14.28
CA ASN A 420 17.19 -9.70 -14.66
C ASN A 420 18.18 -10.57 -15.46
N GLN A 421 18.37 -11.84 -15.06
CA GLN A 421 19.18 -12.80 -15.81
C GLN A 421 18.58 -13.13 -17.17
N MET A 422 17.25 -13.26 -17.25
CA MET A 422 16.54 -13.49 -18.51
C MET A 422 16.72 -12.32 -19.47
N ILE A 423 16.50 -11.09 -19.03
CA ILE A 423 16.71 -9.88 -19.85
C ILE A 423 18.18 -9.80 -20.30
N GLY A 424 19.13 -10.10 -19.42
CA GLY A 424 20.54 -10.17 -19.79
C GLY A 424 20.83 -11.21 -20.88
N LYS A 425 20.14 -12.36 -20.89
CA LYS A 425 20.22 -13.33 -21.99
C LYS A 425 19.61 -12.78 -23.28
N MET A 426 18.45 -12.11 -23.20
CA MET A 426 17.81 -11.49 -24.35
C MET A 426 18.72 -10.44 -25.01
N GLN A 427 19.46 -9.66 -24.23
CA GLN A 427 20.41 -8.66 -24.75
C GLN A 427 21.56 -9.28 -25.55
N LEU A 428 21.92 -10.54 -25.26
CA LEU A 428 23.00 -11.27 -25.93
C LEU A 428 22.51 -12.03 -27.17
N GLU A 429 21.19 -12.07 -27.42
CA GLU A 429 20.65 -12.75 -28.60
C GLU A 429 21.02 -12.01 -29.89
N PRO A 430 21.41 -12.73 -30.96
CA PRO A 430 21.73 -12.12 -32.25
C PRO A 430 20.58 -11.28 -32.82
N LYS A 431 20.91 -10.21 -33.56
CA LYS A 431 19.93 -9.37 -34.26
C LYS A 431 19.01 -10.16 -35.23
N ASN A 432 19.52 -11.28 -35.76
CA ASN A 432 18.78 -12.15 -36.66
C ASN A 432 17.87 -13.16 -35.92
N SER A 433 17.90 -13.20 -34.58
CA SER A 433 17.00 -14.00 -33.77
C SER A 433 15.65 -13.29 -33.62
N THR A 434 14.59 -14.09 -33.56
CA THR A 434 13.21 -13.61 -33.38
C THR A 434 12.69 -14.06 -32.02
N GLY A 435 12.26 -13.10 -31.19
CA GLY A 435 11.55 -13.35 -29.94
C GLY A 435 10.04 -13.28 -30.16
N ILE A 436 9.32 -14.34 -29.81
CA ILE A 436 7.85 -14.39 -29.86
C ILE A 436 7.34 -14.41 -28.42
N ILE A 437 6.62 -13.37 -28.00
CA ILE A 437 5.96 -13.32 -26.69
C ILE A 437 4.57 -13.91 -26.86
N PHE A 438 4.34 -15.07 -26.25
CA PHE A 438 3.06 -15.77 -26.32
C PHE A 438 2.18 -15.44 -25.11
N VAL A 439 0.98 -14.93 -25.39
CA VAL A 439 -0.01 -14.50 -24.41
C VAL A 439 -1.29 -15.33 -24.55
N ARG A 440 -1.60 -16.12 -23.53
CA ARG A 440 -2.76 -17.02 -23.51
C ARG A 440 -4.02 -16.35 -23.01
N ASN A 441 -3.88 -15.54 -21.96
CA ASN A 441 -5.03 -15.00 -21.25
C ASN A 441 -4.78 -13.59 -20.73
N PHE A 442 -5.85 -12.94 -20.28
CA PHE A 442 -5.80 -11.54 -19.83
C PHE A 442 -4.90 -11.30 -18.61
N THR A 443 -4.62 -12.32 -17.79
CA THR A 443 -3.70 -12.18 -16.63
C THR A 443 -2.24 -12.09 -17.07
N GLU A 444 -1.93 -12.52 -18.30
CA GLU A 444 -0.62 -12.40 -18.93
C GLU A 444 -0.45 -11.07 -19.68
N PHE A 445 -1.49 -10.22 -19.73
CA PHE A 445 -1.44 -8.92 -20.38
C PHE A 445 -0.35 -8.02 -19.80
N GLU A 446 -0.38 -7.78 -18.49
CA GLU A 446 0.55 -6.87 -17.83
C GLU A 446 2.01 -7.36 -17.96
N PRO A 447 2.35 -8.63 -17.70
CA PRO A 447 3.70 -9.15 -17.93
C PRO A 447 4.19 -9.01 -19.38
N ALA A 448 3.30 -9.24 -20.37
CA ALA A 448 3.64 -9.13 -21.78
C ALA A 448 3.92 -7.67 -22.19
N ASP A 449 3.04 -6.73 -21.84
CA ASP A 449 3.26 -5.31 -22.12
C ASP A 449 4.50 -4.79 -21.38
N SER A 450 4.69 -5.21 -20.13
CA SER A 450 5.87 -4.89 -19.33
C SER A 450 7.15 -5.37 -20.00
N LEU A 451 7.18 -6.59 -20.53
CA LEU A 451 8.34 -7.12 -21.22
C LEU A 451 8.69 -6.29 -22.46
N LEU A 452 7.70 -5.72 -23.17
CA LEU A 452 7.96 -4.78 -24.27
C LEU A 452 8.59 -3.46 -23.78
N GLN A 453 8.17 -2.94 -22.63
CA GLN A 453 8.78 -1.73 -22.05
C GLN A 453 10.24 -1.98 -21.67
N TYR A 454 10.54 -3.14 -21.07
CA TYR A 454 11.91 -3.57 -20.81
C TYR A 454 12.69 -3.72 -22.10
N ALA A 455 12.10 -4.34 -23.13
CA ALA A 455 12.75 -4.55 -24.41
C ALA A 455 13.18 -3.24 -25.07
N LYS A 456 12.27 -2.24 -25.04
CA LYS A 456 12.52 -0.88 -25.50
C LYS A 456 13.64 -0.22 -24.70
N TYR A 457 13.53 -0.22 -23.37
CA TYR A 457 14.50 0.43 -22.49
C TYR A 457 15.91 -0.12 -22.66
N TYR A 458 16.05 -1.45 -22.71
CA TYR A 458 17.34 -2.10 -22.89
C TYR A 458 17.81 -2.17 -24.35
N ASN A 459 17.04 -1.59 -25.29
CA ASN A 459 17.29 -1.60 -26.72
C ASN A 459 17.67 -2.99 -27.25
N LEU A 460 16.84 -3.98 -26.94
CA LEU A 460 17.07 -5.37 -27.36
C LEU A 460 17.21 -5.44 -28.89
N GLN A 461 18.27 -6.10 -29.34
CA GLN A 461 18.60 -6.19 -30.77
C GLN A 461 17.77 -7.24 -31.51
N LEU A 462 17.16 -8.18 -30.78
CA LEU A 462 16.35 -9.24 -31.35
C LEU A 462 15.00 -8.72 -31.87
N ARG A 463 14.51 -9.28 -32.96
CA ARG A 463 13.20 -8.91 -33.56
C ARG A 463 12.09 -9.45 -32.67
N LEU A 464 11.22 -8.59 -32.15
CA LEU A 464 10.12 -9.00 -31.26
C LEU A 464 8.80 -9.04 -32.00
N ALA A 465 7.99 -10.05 -31.70
CA ALA A 465 6.56 -10.09 -32.01
C ALA A 465 5.77 -10.68 -30.84
N ILE A 466 4.48 -10.41 -30.84
CA ILE A 466 3.52 -11.00 -29.91
C ILE A 466 2.64 -11.99 -30.67
N ASP A 467 2.34 -13.11 -30.04
CA ASP A 467 1.29 -14.04 -30.46
C ASP A 467 0.25 -14.16 -29.34
N VAL A 468 -1.01 -13.91 -29.66
CA VAL A 468 -2.11 -13.86 -28.67
C VAL A 468 -3.14 -14.92 -28.99
N ASP A 469 -3.55 -15.67 -27.97
CA ASP A 469 -4.60 -16.67 -28.13
C ASP A 469 -5.96 -16.03 -28.48
N GLU A 470 -6.79 -16.75 -29.23
CA GLU A 470 -8.06 -16.23 -29.77
C GLU A 470 -9.24 -16.35 -28.78
N VAL A 471 -8.96 -16.66 -27.52
CA VAL A 471 -9.97 -16.83 -26.47
C VAL A 471 -10.76 -15.53 -26.26
N LYS A 472 -12.09 -15.59 -26.46
CA LYS A 472 -13.02 -14.51 -26.09
C LYS A 472 -13.42 -14.65 -24.63
N TYR A 473 -13.47 -13.53 -23.91
CA TYR A 473 -13.84 -13.43 -22.51
C TYR A 473 -15.22 -12.79 -22.37
N TYR A 474 -15.95 -13.17 -21.32
CA TYR A 474 -17.28 -12.60 -21.07
C TYR A 474 -17.22 -11.13 -20.63
N SER A 475 -16.12 -10.70 -20.02
CA SER A 475 -15.93 -9.32 -19.57
C SER A 475 -15.39 -8.46 -20.71
N SER A 476 -16.12 -7.39 -21.06
CA SER A 476 -15.68 -6.39 -22.04
C SER A 476 -14.33 -5.77 -21.70
N PHE A 477 -14.01 -5.65 -20.41
CA PHE A 477 -12.71 -5.18 -19.95
C PHE A 477 -11.60 -6.17 -20.29
N GLN A 478 -11.77 -7.45 -19.94
CA GLN A 478 -10.79 -8.50 -20.24
C GLN A 478 -10.58 -8.67 -21.75
N ASP A 479 -11.68 -8.63 -22.52
CA ASP A 479 -11.62 -8.69 -23.98
C ASP A 479 -10.96 -7.46 -24.59
N GLY A 480 -11.17 -6.27 -24.01
CA GLY A 480 -10.49 -5.04 -24.42
C GLY A 480 -8.97 -5.14 -24.31
N LEU A 481 -8.47 -5.66 -23.17
CA LEU A 481 -7.04 -5.88 -22.96
C LEU A 481 -6.45 -6.87 -23.98
N MET A 482 -7.13 -7.99 -24.22
CA MET A 482 -6.66 -8.98 -25.19
C MET A 482 -6.74 -8.48 -26.63
N SER A 483 -7.78 -7.70 -26.96
CA SER A 483 -7.94 -7.09 -28.28
C SER A 483 -6.82 -6.08 -28.57
N TYR A 484 -6.37 -5.32 -27.57
CA TYR A 484 -5.19 -4.47 -27.69
C TYR A 484 -3.94 -5.25 -28.09
N LEU A 485 -3.65 -6.38 -27.42
CA LEU A 485 -2.48 -7.20 -27.75
C LEU A 485 -2.62 -7.89 -29.12
N ARG A 486 -3.82 -8.30 -29.52
CA ARG A 486 -4.09 -8.83 -30.86
C ARG A 486 -3.82 -7.79 -31.93
N ASN A 487 -4.26 -6.55 -31.70
CA ASN A 487 -3.99 -5.43 -32.60
C ASN A 487 -2.47 -5.19 -32.75
N LEU A 488 -1.72 -5.23 -31.64
CA LEU A 488 -0.26 -5.17 -31.66
C LEU A 488 0.38 -6.36 -32.40
N SER A 489 -0.17 -7.56 -32.25
CA SER A 489 0.30 -8.76 -32.96
C SER A 489 0.16 -8.64 -34.47
N VAL A 490 -0.95 -8.05 -34.94
CA VAL A 490 -1.26 -7.89 -36.37
C VAL A 490 -0.49 -6.73 -36.99
N HIS A 491 -0.42 -5.58 -36.31
CA HIS A 491 0.11 -4.34 -36.89
C HIS A 491 1.52 -3.98 -36.43
N GLY A 492 2.05 -4.65 -35.41
CA GLY A 492 3.27 -4.24 -34.75
C GLY A 492 3.13 -2.90 -34.02
N ASP A 493 4.24 -2.41 -33.50
CA ASP A 493 4.37 -1.07 -32.92
C ASP A 493 5.83 -0.64 -32.96
N LYS A 494 6.14 0.29 -33.88
CA LYS A 494 7.51 0.83 -34.04
C LYS A 494 8.01 1.50 -32.76
N SER A 495 7.12 2.10 -31.95
CA SER A 495 7.51 2.76 -30.71
C SER A 495 7.96 1.78 -29.62
N LYS A 496 7.61 0.49 -29.77
CA LYS A 496 7.97 -0.63 -28.89
C LYS A 496 8.95 -1.62 -29.55
N ASN A 497 9.51 -1.29 -30.72
CA ASN A 497 10.32 -2.21 -31.52
C ASN A 497 9.63 -3.56 -31.79
N LEU A 498 8.31 -3.54 -31.97
CA LEU A 498 7.48 -4.72 -32.20
C LEU A 498 7.13 -4.84 -33.68
N GLU A 499 7.46 -5.97 -34.28
CA GLU A 499 7.11 -6.30 -35.66
C GLU A 499 5.77 -7.05 -35.75
N PRO A 500 5.03 -6.87 -36.86
CA PRO A 500 3.88 -7.72 -37.16
C PRO A 500 4.25 -9.20 -37.17
N LEU A 501 3.50 -10.04 -36.46
CA LEU A 501 3.71 -11.49 -36.48
C LEU A 501 3.58 -12.06 -37.90
N GLY A 502 2.74 -11.45 -38.73
CA GLY A 502 2.55 -11.80 -40.13
C GLY A 502 3.79 -11.62 -41.00
N ASP A 503 4.65 -10.64 -40.69
CA ASP A 503 5.86 -10.37 -41.47
C ASP A 503 6.97 -11.37 -41.12
N LEU A 504 7.08 -11.75 -39.85
CA LEU A 504 7.98 -12.82 -39.42
C LEU A 504 7.66 -14.18 -40.07
N LYS A 505 6.38 -14.44 -40.35
CA LYS A 505 5.95 -15.66 -41.06
C LYS A 505 6.48 -15.71 -42.50
N LYS A 506 6.68 -14.55 -43.14
CA LYS A 506 7.17 -14.44 -44.54
C LYS A 506 8.70 -14.63 -44.61
N ASP A 507 9.43 -14.10 -43.64
CA ASP A 507 10.90 -14.05 -43.64
C ASP A 507 11.59 -15.39 -43.36
N LYS A 508 10.85 -16.47 -43.04
CA LYS A 508 11.39 -17.78 -42.62
C LYS A 508 12.51 -17.64 -41.57
N ALA A 509 12.14 -17.14 -40.39
CA ALA A 509 13.08 -16.90 -39.29
C ALA A 509 13.98 -18.10 -38.98
N VAL A 510 15.28 -17.85 -38.90
CA VAL A 510 16.30 -18.90 -38.73
C VAL A 510 16.28 -19.46 -37.30
N ASN A 511 16.15 -18.60 -36.29
CA ASN A 511 16.10 -18.98 -34.89
C ASN A 511 15.00 -18.18 -34.17
N CYS A 512 14.03 -18.88 -33.60
CA CYS A 512 12.96 -18.30 -32.80
C CYS A 512 13.11 -18.68 -31.33
N ILE A 513 12.76 -17.75 -30.44
CA ILE A 513 12.66 -17.96 -29.01
C ILE A 513 11.24 -17.60 -28.59
N LEU A 514 10.50 -18.59 -28.11
CA LEU A 514 9.16 -18.40 -27.56
C LEU A 514 9.27 -18.05 -26.08
N TYR A 515 8.93 -16.81 -25.73
CA TYR A 515 8.76 -16.36 -24.36
C TYR A 515 7.31 -16.62 -23.94
N HIS A 516 7.10 -17.41 -22.89
CA HIS A 516 5.76 -17.75 -22.41
C HIS A 516 5.69 -17.68 -20.89
N PHE A 517 4.48 -17.47 -20.39
CA PHE A 517 4.23 -17.16 -18.97
C PHE A 517 3.75 -18.38 -18.15
N GLY A 518 3.22 -19.41 -18.81
CA GLY A 518 2.79 -20.66 -18.17
C GLY A 518 3.03 -21.90 -19.03
N GLU A 519 2.62 -23.08 -18.56
CA GLU A 519 2.84 -24.35 -19.28
C GLU A 519 2.16 -24.37 -20.65
N ILE A 520 2.92 -24.59 -21.72
CA ILE A 520 2.40 -24.71 -23.08
C ILE A 520 2.05 -26.18 -23.40
N SER A 521 0.88 -26.41 -24.01
CA SER A 521 0.38 -27.75 -24.33
C SER A 521 0.42 -28.09 -25.83
N PHE A 522 0.85 -27.15 -26.68
CA PHE A 522 0.88 -27.33 -28.13
C PHE A 522 2.29 -27.61 -28.65
N ASP A 523 2.37 -28.28 -29.81
CA ASP A 523 3.62 -28.49 -30.54
C ASP A 523 4.10 -27.17 -31.16
N LEU A 524 5.26 -26.71 -30.69
CA LEU A 524 5.92 -25.49 -31.15
C LEU A 524 6.21 -25.47 -32.65
N LYS A 525 6.66 -26.60 -33.22
CA LYS A 525 6.99 -26.68 -34.64
C LYS A 525 5.72 -26.63 -35.48
N LYS A 526 4.63 -27.22 -34.98
CA LYS A 526 3.33 -27.16 -35.65
C LYS A 526 2.75 -25.74 -35.62
N LYS A 527 2.85 -25.04 -34.49
CA LYS A 527 2.33 -23.67 -34.35
C LYS A 527 3.17 -22.63 -35.09
N TYR A 528 4.48 -22.79 -35.12
CA TYR A 528 5.43 -21.86 -35.75
C TYR A 528 6.28 -22.55 -36.83
N PRO A 529 5.67 -23.01 -37.94
CA PRO A 529 6.39 -23.76 -38.98
C PRO A 529 7.43 -22.93 -39.74
N PHE A 530 7.35 -21.60 -39.63
CA PHE A 530 8.31 -20.67 -40.23
C PHE A 530 9.62 -20.55 -39.44
N CYS A 531 9.67 -21.07 -38.20
CA CYS A 531 10.87 -21.07 -37.37
C CYS A 531 11.72 -22.32 -37.64
N LYS A 532 12.92 -22.17 -38.22
CA LYS A 532 13.81 -23.32 -38.49
C LYS A 532 14.28 -24.01 -37.21
N LYS A 533 14.58 -23.22 -36.17
CA LYS A 533 14.80 -23.69 -34.80
C LYS A 533 13.92 -22.86 -33.87
N ILE A 534 13.24 -23.52 -32.93
CA ILE A 534 12.44 -22.84 -31.91
C ILE A 534 12.79 -23.38 -30.52
N LYS A 535 13.03 -22.48 -29.58
CA LYS A 535 13.25 -22.78 -28.17
C LYS A 535 12.17 -22.10 -27.34
N ALA A 536 11.59 -22.81 -26.39
CA ALA A 536 10.70 -22.21 -25.40
C ALA A 536 11.48 -21.75 -24.17
N GLN A 537 11.11 -20.59 -23.65
CA GLN A 537 11.64 -20.01 -22.44
C GLN A 537 10.49 -19.53 -21.55
N LEU A 538 10.36 -20.19 -20.40
CA LEU A 538 9.39 -19.81 -19.37
C LEU A 538 9.86 -18.52 -18.68
N ILE A 539 8.96 -17.54 -18.62
CA ILE A 539 9.08 -16.33 -17.83
C ILE A 539 8.31 -16.56 -16.53
N LEU A 540 9.05 -16.79 -15.45
CA LEU A 540 8.46 -16.93 -14.11
C LEU A 540 7.96 -15.55 -13.67
N TYR A 541 6.63 -15.36 -13.56
CA TYR A 541 6.03 -14.08 -13.21
C TYR A 541 5.14 -14.09 -11.97
#